data_AF-A0A3D4JT52-F1
#
_entry.id   AF-A0A3D4JT52-F1
#
_cell.length_a   1.000
_cell.length_b   1.000
_cell.length_c   1.000
_cell.angle_alpha   90.00
_cell.angle_beta   90.00
_cell.angle_gamma   90.00
#
_symmetry.space_group_name_H-M   'P 1'
#
loop_
_entity.id
_entity.type
_entity.pdbx_description
1 polymer ?
#
loop_
_entity_poly.entity_id
_entity_poly.type
_entity_poly.pdbx_seq_one_letter_code
_entity_poly.pdbx_strand_id
1 'polypeptide(L)'
;MSATISPKVFDFLNQLTVNNNREWFTENKNLYTESQKNVIAFLEDLIKEMADFDEELGKIDAKKSLFRIYRDTRFSKDKIP
;
A
#
# COMPACT_ATOMS: atom_id res chain seq x y z
N MET A 1 20.44 3.03 4.38
CA MET A 1 19.72 4.18 3.80
C MET A 1 18.27 3.91 4.08
N SER A 2 17.57 4.79 4.79
CA SER A 2 16.13 4.64 5.01
C SER A 2 15.41 4.73 3.67
N ALA A 3 14.53 3.78 3.40
CA ALA A 3 13.68 3.80 2.23
C ALA A 3 12.84 5.09 2.25
N THR A 4 12.69 5.72 1.09
CA THR A 4 11.85 6.91 0.90
C THR A 4 10.65 6.55 0.03
N ILE A 5 9.51 7.19 0.28
CA ILE A 5 8.34 7.03 -0.58
C ILE A 5 8.63 7.70 -1.94
N SER A 6 8.59 6.91 -3.01
CA SER A 6 8.82 7.38 -4.37
C SER A 6 7.65 8.24 -4.86
N PRO A 7 7.90 9.35 -5.59
CA PRO A 7 6.84 10.12 -6.24
C PRO A 7 5.90 9.28 -7.10
N LYS A 8 6.41 8.19 -7.71
CA LYS A 8 5.64 7.24 -8.52
C LYS A 8 4.49 6.58 -7.75
N VAL A 9 4.61 6.43 -6.43
CA VAL A 9 3.53 5.93 -5.57
C VAL A 9 2.33 6.86 -5.64
N PHE A 10 2.57 8.17 -5.52
CA PHE A 10 1.52 9.18 -5.58
C PHE A 10 0.95 9.29 -7.01
N ASP A 11 1.79 9.19 -8.03
CA ASP A 11 1.33 9.15 -9.43
C ASP A 11 0.40 7.96 -9.69
N PHE A 12 0.74 6.78 -9.17
CA PHE A 12 -0.11 5.60 -9.25
C PHE A 12 -1.45 5.82 -8.53
N LEU A 13 -1.44 6.39 -7.32
CA LEU A 13 -2.68 6.66 -6.56
C LEU A 13 -3.59 7.67 -7.29
N ASN A 14 -3.00 8.70 -7.90
CA ASN A 14 -3.75 9.66 -8.73
C ASN A 14 -4.38 8.98 -9.94
N GLN A 15 -3.62 8.14 -10.66
CA GLN A 15 -4.15 7.39 -11.80
C GLN A 15 -5.24 6.39 -11.39
N LEU A 16 -5.06 5.70 -10.26
CA LEU A 16 -6.04 4.76 -9.73
C LEU A 16 -7.36 5.45 -9.40
N THR A 17 -7.31 6.66 -8.85
CA THR A 17 -8.51 7.46 -8.50
C THR A 17 -9.35 7.77 -9.73
N VAL A 18 -8.72 8.07 -10.87
CA VAL A 18 -9.41 8.38 -12.13
C VAL A 18 -9.84 7.10 -12.87
N ASN A 19 -9.08 6.02 -12.74
CA ASN A 19 -9.26 4.77 -13.50
C ASN A 19 -9.64 3.59 -12.58
N ASN A 20 -10.55 3.82 -11.63
CA ASN A 20 -10.96 2.82 -10.64
C ASN A 20 -11.89 1.74 -11.25
N ASN A 21 -11.35 0.96 -12.19
CA ASN A 21 -12.01 -0.18 -12.81
C ASN A 21 -11.03 -1.35 -12.94
N ARG A 22 -11.58 -2.56 -13.12
CA ARG A 22 -10.82 -3.80 -13.06
C ARG A 22 -9.88 -3.98 -14.24
N GLU A 23 -10.33 -3.56 -15.42
CA GLU A 23 -9.61 -3.69 -16.68
C GLU A 23 -8.31 -2.88 -16.61
N TRP A 24 -8.42 -1.59 -16.30
CA TRP A 24 -7.28 -0.69 -16.14
C TRP A 24 -6.34 -1.16 -15.03
N PHE A 25 -6.87 -1.58 -13.88
CA PHE A 25 -6.04 -2.08 -12.79
C PHE A 25 -5.27 -3.35 -13.17
N THR A 26 -5.88 -4.23 -13.96
CA THR A 26 -5.24 -5.47 -14.42
C THR A 26 -4.07 -5.16 -15.35
N GLU A 27 -4.26 -4.21 -16.27
CA GLU A 27 -3.22 -3.74 -17.19
C GLU A 27 -2.07 -3.00 -16.47
N ASN A 28 -2.39 -2.27 -15.40
CA ASN A 28 -1.44 -1.44 -14.65
C ASN A 28 -0.99 -2.08 -13.32
N LYS A 29 -1.19 -3.39 -13.16
CA LYS A 29 -0.90 -4.12 -11.91
C LYS A 29 0.57 -4.05 -11.50
N ASN A 30 1.48 -3.86 -12.45
CA ASN A 30 2.90 -3.64 -12.17
C ASN A 30 3.12 -2.34 -11.36
N LEU A 31 2.43 -1.25 -11.71
CA LEU A 31 2.53 0.03 -10.99
C LEU A 31 2.09 -0.12 -9.54
N TYR A 32 1.00 -0.87 -9.32
CA TYR A 32 0.54 -1.22 -7.97
C TYR A 32 1.60 -2.03 -7.21
N THR A 33 2.16 -3.07 -7.84
CA THR A 33 3.12 -3.98 -7.18
C THR A 33 4.42 -3.26 -6.82
N GLU A 34 4.92 -2.40 -7.71
CA GLU A 34 6.09 -1.56 -7.47
C GLU A 34 5.83 -0.54 -6.35
N SER A 35 4.66 0.12 -6.38
CA SER A 35 4.27 1.09 -5.36
C SER A 35 4.11 0.43 -3.99
N GLN A 36 3.44 -0.72 -3.94
CA GLN A 36 3.26 -1.50 -2.72
C GLN A 36 4.61 -1.93 -2.14
N LYS A 37 5.54 -2.39 -2.98
CA LYS A 37 6.88 -2.78 -2.52
C LYS A 37 7.65 -1.60 -1.92
N ASN A 38 7.58 -0.42 -2.53
CA ASN A 38 8.23 0.78 -2.00
C ASN A 38 7.65 1.21 -0.65
N VAL A 39 6.33 1.18 -0.49
CA VAL A 39 5.68 1.52 0.79
C VAL A 39 5.98 0.49 1.86
N ILE A 40 6.03 -0.81 1.54
CA ILE A 40 6.43 -1.85 2.50
C ILE A 40 7.85 -1.60 2.99
N ALA A 41 8.80 -1.33 2.08
CA ALA A 41 10.19 -1.05 2.47
C ALA A 41 10.30 0.18 3.38
N PHE A 42 9.54 1.24 3.09
CA PHE A 42 9.44 2.41 3.97
C PHE A 42 8.89 2.05 5.35
N LEU A 43 7.84 1.24 5.42
CA LEU A 43 7.26 0.82 6.70
C LEU A 43 8.17 -0.11 7.49
N GLU A 44 8.94 -0.99 6.84
CA GLU A 44 9.93 -1.84 7.50
C GLU A 44 11.00 -1.01 8.21
N ASP A 45 11.53 0.02 7.54
CA ASP A 45 12.50 0.93 8.13
C ASP A 45 11.87 1.77 9.25
N LEU A 46 10.64 2.28 9.05
CA LEU A 46 9.92 3.04 10.07
C LEU A 46 9.64 2.20 11.33
N ILE A 47 9.14 0.97 11.17
CA ILE A 47 8.84 0.07 12.29
C ILE A 47 10.12 -0.23 13.07
N LYS A 48 11.24 -0.44 12.37
CA LYS A 48 12.54 -0.67 13.00
C LYS A 48 13.00 0.52 13.83
N GLU A 49 12.86 1.74 13.31
CA GLU A 49 13.18 2.97 14.07
C GLU A 49 12.22 3.17 15.26
N MET A 50 10.93 2.85 15.10
CA MET A 50 9.95 2.95 16.18
C MET A 50 10.13 1.89 17.27
N ALA A 51 10.71 0.73 16.94
CA ALA A 51 10.99 -0.34 17.88
C ALA A 51 12.00 0.06 18.97
N ASP A 52 12.85 1.06 18.70
CA ASP A 52 13.77 1.64 19.68
C ASP A 52 13.02 2.36 20.81
N PHE A 53 11.79 2.82 20.54
CA PHE A 53 10.92 3.49 21.51
C PHE A 53 9.87 2.54 22.12
N ASP A 54 9.32 1.62 21.33
CA ASP A 54 8.30 0.65 21.76
C ASP A 54 8.55 -0.71 21.11
N GLU A 55 9.00 -1.67 21.92
CA GLU A 55 9.34 -3.03 21.48
C GLU A 55 8.13 -3.78 20.87
N GLU A 56 6.90 -3.46 21.26
CA GLU A 56 5.70 -4.07 20.67
C GLU A 56 5.52 -3.67 19.20
N LEU A 57 5.96 -2.46 18.82
CA LEU A 57 5.92 -2.02 17.42
C LEU A 57 6.85 -2.84 16.55
N GLY A 58 8.00 -3.28 17.06
CA GLY A 58 8.95 -4.14 16.35
C GLY A 58 8.39 -5.52 15.99
N LYS A 59 7.28 -5.95 16.59
CA LYS A 59 6.60 -7.22 16.30
C LYS A 59 5.58 -7.09 15.16
N ILE A 60 5.30 -5.88 14.69
CA ILE A 60 4.33 -5.60 13.64
C ILE A 60 4.90 -5.99 12.27
N ASP A 61 4.07 -6.69 11.48
CA ASP A 61 4.38 -7.01 10.09
C ASP A 61 4.00 -5.84 9.18
N ALA A 62 5.00 -5.17 8.60
CA ALA A 62 4.84 -4.02 7.72
C ALA A 62 3.83 -4.24 6.59
N LYS A 63 3.81 -5.45 6.00
CA LYS A 63 2.91 -5.79 4.90
C LYS A 63 1.47 -5.95 5.38
N LYS A 64 1.27 -6.48 6.59
CA LYS A 64 -0.07 -6.61 7.20
C LYS A 64 -0.62 -5.29 7.72
N SER A 65 0.23 -4.30 7.97
CA SER A 65 -0.17 -2.94 8.35
C SER A 65 -0.76 -2.12 7.19
N LEU A 66 -0.69 -2.62 5.96
CA LEU A 66 -1.29 -1.98 4.80
C LEU A 66 -2.71 -2.45 4.54
N PHE A 67 -3.58 -1.50 4.16
CA PHE A 67 -4.88 -1.83 3.61
C PHE A 67 -4.75 -2.62 2.31
N ARG A 68 -5.68 -3.55 2.08
CA ARG A 68 -5.76 -4.30 0.83
C ARG A 68 -6.34 -3.41 -0.26
N ILE A 69 -5.79 -3.53 -1.47
CA ILE A 69 -6.29 -2.81 -2.65
C ILE A 69 -7.71 -3.23 -3.05
N TYR A 70 -8.09 -4.49 -2.78
CA TYR A 70 -9.42 -4.98 -3.04
C TYR A 70 -10.36 -4.64 -1.89
N ARG A 71 -11.35 -3.81 -2.17
CA ARG A 71 -12.46 -3.51 -1.26
C ARG A 71 -13.24 -4.78 -0.94
N ASP A 72 -13.48 -5.04 0.33
CA ASP A 72 -14.40 -6.11 0.73
C ASP A 72 -15.84 -5.63 0.55
N THR A 73 -16.46 -6.03 -0.55
CA THR A 73 -17.82 -5.59 -0.87
C THR A 73 -18.89 -6.53 -0.33
N ARG A 74 -18.56 -7.63 0.38
CA ARG A 74 -19.54 -8.67 0.77
C ARG A 74 -20.76 -8.11 1.49
N PHE A 75 -20.56 -7.17 2.41
CA PHE A 75 -21.62 -6.55 3.21
C PHE A 75 -22.04 -5.15 2.74
N SER A 76 -21.37 -4.59 1.71
CA SER A 76 -21.70 -3.26 1.19
C SER A 76 -22.93 -3.32 0.28
N LYS A 77 -23.82 -2.31 0.39
CA LYS A 77 -24.93 -2.10 -0.56
C LYS A 77 -24.40 -1.68 -1.93
N ASP A 78 -23.30 -0.92 -1.93
CA ASP A 78 -22.57 -0.51 -3.10
C ASP A 78 -21.43 -1.50 -3.40
N LYS A 79 -21.45 -2.09 -4.60
CA LYS A 79 -20.46 -3.07 -5.07
C LYS A 79 -19.46 -2.47 -6.06
N ILE A 80 -19.46 -1.16 -6.23
CA ILE A 80 -18.46 -0.48 -7.06
C ILE A 80 -17.07 -0.78 -6.46
N PRO A 81 -16.11 -1.24 -7.30
CA PRO A 81 -14.75 -1.60 -6.89
C PRO A 81 -14.08 -0.53 -6.01
#